data_AF-X1IG72-F1
#
_entry.id   AF-X1IG72-F1
#
_cell.length_a   1.000
_cell.length_b   1.000
_cell.length_c   1.000
_cell.angle_alpha   90.00
_cell.angle_beta   90.00
_cell.angle_gamma   90.00
#
_symmetry.space_group_name_H-M   'P 1'
#
loop_
_entity.id
_entity.type
_entity.pdbx_description
1 polymer ?
#
loop_
_entity_poly.entity_id
_entity_poly.type
_entity_poly.pdbx_seq_one_letter_code
_entity_poly.pdbx_strand_id
1 'polypeptide(L)'
;MDIPSGINGNTGEVMGIAVKAAYTTTFGLPKIGNMLYPGYEHCGKLYVSHISFPPSLYNADSIKVEVNNPVELPQRNKNAHKGDFGEVLFIAGASSYLGAPYFSALSFLKAGGGYSRLATPKSISSFLANKGSEIIFVPQKETPSGSIALENKDELLKLSEKVDMVVIGPGVSLNEETQELVRELASEIQKPLLIDGDGITAIARDTEIIKKRKAKTILTPHHGEMSRITKMEIGEINKNRIEVLQRTAKELNAIIVLKGAHSLIG
;
A
#
# COMPACT_ATOMS: atom_id res chain seq x y z
N MET A 1 9.69 -12.63 30.60
CA MET A 1 8.96 -13.87 30.25
C MET A 1 7.62 -13.46 29.71
N ASP A 2 7.14 -14.13 28.66
CA ASP A 2 5.93 -13.85 27.90
C ASP A 2 5.90 -12.51 27.13
N ILE A 3 5.83 -11.41 27.87
CA ILE A 3 5.88 -10.05 27.37
C ILE A 3 6.66 -9.18 28.38
N PRO A 4 7.44 -8.18 27.95
CA PRO A 4 8.10 -7.28 28.90
C PRO A 4 7.05 -6.61 29.80
N SER A 5 7.23 -6.70 31.12
CA SER A 5 6.30 -6.10 32.08
C SER A 5 6.12 -4.62 31.77
N GLY A 6 4.87 -4.18 31.71
CA GLY A 6 4.50 -2.81 31.33
C GLY A 6 4.17 -2.61 29.85
N ILE A 7 4.28 -3.62 29.00
CA ILE A 7 3.77 -3.57 27.62
C ILE A 7 2.39 -4.20 27.55
N ASN A 8 1.46 -3.51 26.88
CA ASN A 8 0.14 -4.04 26.59
C ASN A 8 0.22 -5.15 25.52
N GLY A 9 -0.23 -6.36 25.86
CA GLY A 9 -0.18 -7.53 24.96
C GLY A 9 -1.03 -7.42 23.69
N ASN A 10 -2.04 -6.55 23.67
CA ASN A 10 -2.96 -6.40 22.54
C ASN A 10 -2.62 -5.23 21.61
N THR A 11 -1.88 -4.24 22.11
CA THR A 11 -1.60 -2.99 21.35
C THR A 11 -0.11 -2.69 21.17
N GLY A 12 0.74 -3.24 22.04
CA GLY A 12 2.16 -2.90 22.11
C GLY A 12 2.46 -1.58 22.81
N GLU A 13 1.47 -0.90 23.40
CA GLU A 13 1.71 0.36 24.11
C GLU A 13 2.42 0.15 25.46
N VAL A 14 3.22 1.14 25.85
CA VAL A 14 3.82 1.23 27.18
C VAL A 14 2.78 1.74 28.18
N MET A 15 2.48 0.93 29.19
CA MET A 15 1.51 1.21 30.25
C MET A 15 2.19 1.95 31.43
N GLY A 16 2.71 3.14 31.14
CA GLY A 16 3.42 4.00 32.12
C GLY A 16 4.93 3.77 32.14
N ILE A 17 5.38 2.58 32.57
CA ILE A 17 6.79 2.16 32.53
C ILE A 17 6.87 0.73 32.02
N ALA A 18 7.89 0.43 31.22
CA ALA A 18 8.10 -0.92 30.69
C ALA A 18 9.55 -1.38 30.80
N VAL A 19 9.71 -2.68 31.05
CA VAL A 19 11.01 -3.36 31.01
C VAL A 19 11.54 -3.33 29.58
N LYS A 20 12.83 -3.05 29.41
CA LYS A 20 13.55 -3.25 28.15
C LYS A 20 14.36 -4.55 28.23
N ALA A 21 13.84 -5.62 27.67
CA ALA A 21 14.44 -6.94 27.76
C ALA A 21 15.53 -7.13 26.68
N ALA A 22 16.59 -7.87 27.02
CA ALA A 22 17.54 -8.38 26.01
C ALA A 22 16.95 -9.58 25.24
N TYR A 23 16.14 -10.39 25.94
CA TYR A 23 15.49 -11.58 25.41
C TYR A 23 14.08 -11.71 25.99
N THR A 24 13.12 -12.09 25.13
CA THR A 24 11.75 -12.41 25.55
C THR A 24 11.39 -13.79 25.03
N THR A 25 10.96 -14.69 25.91
CA THR A 25 10.36 -15.98 25.52
C THR A 25 8.86 -15.90 25.72
N THR A 26 8.09 -16.01 24.64
CA THR A 26 6.61 -15.97 24.63
C THR A 26 6.02 -17.36 24.43
N PHE A 27 4.85 -17.62 25.00
CA PHE A 27 4.26 -18.97 25.01
C PHE A 27 3.07 -19.12 24.07
N GLY A 28 3.04 -20.23 23.33
CA GLY A 28 1.99 -20.55 22.36
C GLY A 28 2.15 -19.75 21.06
N LEU A 29 1.59 -18.54 21.02
CA LEU A 29 1.71 -17.60 19.91
C LEU A 29 2.32 -16.28 20.37
N PRO A 30 3.00 -15.54 19.47
CA PRO A 30 3.41 -14.17 19.76
C PRO A 30 2.18 -13.30 20.01
N LYS A 31 2.28 -12.43 21.02
CA LYS A 31 1.23 -11.45 21.34
C LYS A 31 1.35 -10.31 20.34
N ILE A 32 0.25 -9.61 20.06
CA ILE A 32 0.26 -8.44 19.19
C ILE A 32 1.29 -7.41 19.70
N GLY A 33 1.35 -7.20 21.00
CA GLY A 33 2.32 -6.30 21.64
C GLY A 33 3.78 -6.77 21.55
N ASN A 34 4.04 -8.05 21.26
CA ASN A 34 5.40 -8.48 20.90
C ASN A 34 5.77 -8.04 19.49
N MET A 35 4.79 -7.88 18.60
CA MET A 35 5.00 -7.58 17.18
C MET A 35 4.83 -6.11 16.84
N LEU A 36 4.07 -5.33 17.59
CA LEU A 36 3.85 -3.91 17.29
C LEU A 36 4.76 -3.01 18.12
N TYR A 37 5.28 -1.95 17.50
CA TYR A 37 5.99 -0.87 18.19
C TYR A 37 5.02 -0.03 19.04
N PRO A 38 5.43 0.47 20.22
CA PRO A 38 6.77 0.36 20.80
C PRO A 38 7.08 -1.02 21.42
N GLY A 39 6.10 -1.85 21.78
CA GLY A 39 6.29 -3.13 22.47
C GLY A 39 7.33 -4.07 21.86
N TYR A 40 7.43 -4.13 20.53
CA TYR A 40 8.48 -4.87 19.82
C TYR A 40 9.90 -4.44 20.23
N GLU A 41 10.15 -3.12 20.40
CA GLU A 41 11.47 -2.59 20.78
C GLU A 41 11.88 -2.96 22.21
N HIS A 42 10.89 -3.26 23.07
CA HIS A 42 11.08 -3.71 24.43
C HIS A 42 11.36 -5.21 24.54
N CYS A 43 11.09 -5.99 23.49
CA CYS A 43 11.20 -7.44 23.53
C CYS A 43 12.64 -7.96 23.41
N GLY A 44 13.55 -7.18 22.84
CA GLY A 44 14.87 -7.68 22.45
C GLY A 44 14.71 -8.83 21.43
N LYS A 45 15.51 -9.90 21.57
CA LYS A 45 15.31 -11.09 20.74
C LYS A 45 14.14 -11.94 21.26
N LEU A 46 13.11 -12.09 20.42
CA LEU A 46 11.90 -12.86 20.73
C LEU A 46 12.08 -14.34 20.37
N TYR A 47 11.74 -15.23 21.30
CA TYR A 47 11.62 -16.67 21.11
C TYR A 47 10.17 -17.09 21.36
N VAL A 48 9.59 -17.88 20.47
CA VAL A 48 8.26 -18.47 20.67
C VAL A 48 8.43 -19.91 21.13
N SER A 49 7.93 -20.21 22.33
CA SER A 49 7.94 -21.55 22.93
C SER A 49 6.55 -22.14 22.88
N HIS A 50 6.41 -23.28 22.21
CA HIS A 50 5.16 -24.03 22.19
C HIS A 50 5.05 -24.84 23.47
N ILE A 51 4.07 -24.47 24.31
CA ILE A 51 3.68 -25.25 25.49
C ILE A 51 2.47 -26.13 25.17
N SER A 52 1.98 -26.88 26.15
CA SER A 52 0.98 -27.95 26.01
C SER A 52 -0.42 -27.53 25.52
N PHE A 53 -0.59 -26.40 24.84
CA PHE A 53 -1.84 -26.09 24.14
C PHE A 53 -1.99 -27.01 22.91
N PRO A 54 -3.21 -27.54 22.67
CA PRO A 54 -3.51 -28.29 21.45
C PRO A 54 -3.23 -27.45 20.19
N PRO A 55 -2.62 -28.04 19.13
CA PRO A 55 -2.39 -27.33 17.87
C PRO A 55 -3.65 -26.75 17.21
N SER A 56 -4.82 -27.34 17.46
CA SER A 56 -6.11 -26.82 16.99
C SER A 56 -6.44 -25.43 17.52
N LEU A 57 -5.91 -25.04 18.69
CA LEU A 57 -6.10 -23.70 19.24
C LEU A 57 -5.22 -22.66 18.55
N TYR A 58 -4.07 -23.05 17.98
CA TYR A 58 -3.19 -22.14 17.24
C TYR A 58 -3.73 -21.82 15.85
N ASN A 59 -4.54 -22.72 15.28
CA ASN A 59 -5.13 -22.60 13.95
C ASN A 59 -6.64 -22.34 14.00
N ALA A 60 -7.16 -21.86 15.13
CA ALA A 60 -8.58 -21.64 15.29
C ALA A 60 -9.06 -20.48 14.39
N ASP A 61 -10.21 -20.64 13.72
CA ASP A 61 -10.80 -19.60 12.86
C ASP A 61 -11.10 -18.28 13.58
N SER A 62 -11.14 -18.30 14.92
CA SER A 62 -11.27 -17.10 15.75
C SER A 62 -10.03 -16.21 15.73
N ILE A 63 -8.86 -16.74 15.36
CA ILE A 63 -7.62 -15.97 15.20
C ILE A 63 -7.68 -15.26 13.85
N LYS A 64 -7.74 -13.93 13.88
CA LYS A 64 -7.92 -13.07 12.69
C LYS A 64 -6.66 -12.31 12.28
N VAL A 65 -5.52 -12.61 12.90
CA VAL A 65 -4.25 -11.93 12.68
C VAL A 65 -3.15 -12.98 12.62
N GLU A 66 -2.26 -12.83 11.65
CA GLU A 66 -1.10 -13.68 11.47
C GLU A 66 0.15 -12.86 11.14
N VAL A 67 1.32 -13.49 11.26
CA VAL A 67 2.58 -12.92 10.79
C VAL A 67 2.82 -13.41 9.37
N ASN A 68 3.00 -12.49 8.43
CA ASN A 68 3.31 -12.85 7.06
C ASN A 68 4.65 -13.57 6.97
N ASN A 69 4.66 -14.70 6.26
CA ASN A 69 5.88 -15.33 5.79
C ASN A 69 6.26 -14.78 4.41
N PRO A 70 7.55 -14.75 4.05
CA PRO A 70 7.97 -14.43 2.70
C PRO A 70 7.21 -15.31 1.69
N VAL A 71 6.55 -14.69 0.73
CA VAL A 71 5.85 -15.41 -0.35
C VAL A 71 6.91 -15.94 -1.31
N GLU A 72 6.79 -17.22 -1.69
CA GLU A 72 7.67 -17.81 -2.69
C GLU A 72 7.49 -17.10 -4.05
N LEU A 73 8.59 -16.74 -4.69
CA LEU A 73 8.54 -16.06 -5.98
C LEU A 73 8.00 -17.02 -7.05
N PRO A 74 7.13 -16.55 -7.97
CA PRO A 74 6.56 -17.40 -9.00
C PRO A 74 7.65 -17.91 -9.95
N GLN A 75 7.56 -19.19 -10.34
CA GLN A 75 8.46 -19.76 -11.32
C GLN A 75 8.25 -19.14 -12.70
N ARG A 76 9.34 -18.90 -13.44
CA ARG A 76 9.28 -18.35 -14.80
C ARG A 76 9.40 -19.46 -15.83
N ASN A 77 8.39 -19.58 -16.69
CA ASN A 77 8.45 -20.45 -17.85
C ASN A 77 9.55 -19.97 -18.81
N LYS A 78 10.44 -20.88 -19.23
CA LYS A 78 11.56 -20.58 -20.14
C LYS A 78 11.12 -20.18 -21.55
N ASN A 79 9.92 -20.59 -21.96
CA ASN A 79 9.34 -20.26 -23.26
C ASN A 79 8.40 -19.04 -23.21
N ALA A 80 8.37 -18.31 -22.10
CA ALA A 80 7.52 -17.12 -21.96
C ALA A 80 8.07 -15.90 -22.71
N HIS A 81 7.18 -14.99 -23.07
CA HIS A 81 7.45 -13.69 -23.62
C HIS A 81 7.00 -12.58 -22.66
N LYS A 82 7.38 -11.33 -22.96
CA LYS A 82 7.06 -10.16 -22.12
C LYS A 82 5.58 -9.97 -21.79
N GLY A 83 4.66 -10.41 -22.66
CA GLY A 83 3.21 -10.35 -22.38
C GLY A 83 2.74 -11.31 -21.27
N ASP A 84 3.48 -12.39 -21.01
CA ASP A 84 3.11 -13.40 -20.01
C ASP A 84 3.37 -12.94 -18.57
N PHE A 85 4.11 -11.85 -18.39
CA PHE A 85 4.51 -11.31 -17.08
C PHE A 85 3.76 -10.03 -16.70
N GLY A 86 2.63 -9.80 -17.38
CA GLY A 86 1.71 -8.71 -17.09
C GLY A 86 2.18 -7.34 -17.57
N GLU A 87 1.20 -6.45 -17.69
CA GLU A 87 1.35 -5.09 -18.14
C GLU A 87 0.68 -4.13 -17.16
N VAL A 88 1.41 -3.10 -16.72
CA VAL A 88 0.93 -2.12 -15.73
C VAL A 88 0.99 -0.72 -16.30
N LEU A 89 -0.09 0.04 -16.10
CA LEU A 89 -0.13 1.48 -16.33
C LEU A 89 0.08 2.23 -15.01
N PHE A 90 1.10 3.07 -14.96
CA PHE A 90 1.38 4.01 -13.88
C PHE A 90 0.89 5.40 -14.30
N ILE A 91 0.00 5.99 -13.50
CA ILE A 91 -0.50 7.36 -13.66
C ILE A 91 0.07 8.16 -12.49
N ALA A 92 1.20 8.82 -12.74
CA ALA A 92 2.11 9.29 -11.70
C ALA A 92 2.92 10.51 -12.18
N GLY A 93 3.40 11.28 -11.21
CA GLY A 93 4.33 12.39 -11.45
C GLY A 93 3.69 13.76 -11.66
N ALA A 94 4.50 14.76 -11.35
CA ALA A 94 4.26 16.18 -11.55
C ALA A 94 5.62 16.89 -11.71
N SER A 95 5.61 18.15 -12.13
CA SER A 95 6.80 19.00 -12.28
C SER A 95 7.74 18.98 -11.06
N SER A 96 7.19 18.93 -9.85
CA SER A 96 7.91 18.85 -8.58
C SER A 96 8.23 17.43 -8.10
N TYR A 97 7.67 16.40 -8.72
CA TYR A 97 7.77 14.99 -8.29
C TYR A 97 8.30 14.09 -9.40
N LEU A 98 9.61 14.16 -9.65
CA LEU A 98 10.29 13.35 -10.68
C LEU A 98 10.61 11.92 -10.23
N GLY A 99 10.91 11.72 -8.95
CA GLY A 99 11.36 10.42 -8.42
C GLY A 99 10.24 9.40 -8.28
N ALA A 100 9.09 9.83 -7.75
CA ALA A 100 7.93 8.96 -7.51
C ALA A 100 7.43 8.19 -8.75
N PRO A 101 7.19 8.83 -9.92
CA PRO A 101 6.78 8.11 -11.12
C PRO A 101 7.86 7.14 -11.65
N TYR A 102 9.14 7.50 -11.55
CA TYR A 102 10.23 6.64 -11.99
C TYR A 102 10.38 5.40 -11.13
N PHE A 103 10.43 5.54 -9.80
CA PHE A 103 10.64 4.41 -8.90
C PHE A 103 9.45 3.46 -8.90
N SER A 104 8.21 3.96 -8.97
CA SER A 104 7.03 3.11 -9.09
C SER A 104 7.06 2.28 -10.37
N ALA A 105 7.25 2.93 -11.52
CA ALA A 105 7.30 2.24 -12.81
C ALA A 105 8.46 1.24 -12.92
N LEU A 106 9.66 1.60 -12.43
CA LEU A 106 10.82 0.72 -12.47
C LEU A 106 10.70 -0.46 -11.51
N SER A 107 10.07 -0.28 -10.34
CA SER A 107 9.92 -1.35 -9.35
C SER A 107 9.19 -2.57 -9.91
N PHE A 108 8.20 -2.37 -10.77
CA PHE A 108 7.49 -3.47 -11.44
C PHE A 108 8.40 -4.28 -12.36
N LEU A 109 9.24 -3.61 -13.16
CA LEU A 109 10.23 -4.28 -14.00
C LEU A 109 11.26 -5.05 -13.16
N LYS A 110 11.71 -4.45 -12.05
CA LYS A 110 12.64 -5.11 -11.10
C LYS A 110 12.01 -6.30 -10.38
N ALA A 111 10.70 -6.29 -10.15
CA ALA A 111 9.94 -7.42 -9.63
C ALA A 111 9.70 -8.54 -10.67
N GLY A 112 10.12 -8.35 -11.93
CA GLY A 112 10.01 -9.32 -13.00
C GLY A 112 8.84 -9.10 -13.96
N GLY A 113 8.13 -7.98 -13.82
CA GLY A 113 7.02 -7.57 -14.68
C GLY A 113 7.40 -7.41 -16.14
N GLY A 114 6.42 -7.61 -17.02
CA GLY A 114 6.60 -7.60 -18.47
C GLY A 114 6.71 -6.20 -19.07
N TYR A 115 5.62 -5.43 -18.97
CA TYR A 115 5.52 -4.08 -19.53
C TYR A 115 5.15 -3.04 -18.48
N SER A 116 5.98 -2.00 -18.37
CA SER A 116 5.73 -0.85 -17.49
C SER A 116 5.44 0.39 -18.33
N ARG A 117 4.20 0.87 -18.33
CA ARG A 117 3.80 2.11 -18.98
C ARG A 117 3.67 3.23 -17.98
N LEU A 118 4.31 4.36 -18.22
CA LEU A 118 4.26 5.53 -17.35
C LEU A 118 3.57 6.70 -18.04
N ALA A 119 2.32 6.96 -17.65
CA ALA A 119 1.60 8.19 -17.93
C ALA A 119 2.03 9.27 -16.93
N THR A 120 2.73 10.28 -17.44
CA THR A 120 3.36 11.36 -16.66
C THR A 120 3.33 12.65 -17.48
N PRO A 121 3.45 13.84 -16.85
CA PRO A 121 3.53 15.11 -17.58
C PRO A 121 4.57 15.08 -18.72
N LYS A 122 4.20 15.60 -19.89
CA LYS A 122 5.06 15.62 -21.07
C LYS A 122 6.40 16.32 -20.84
N SER A 123 6.41 17.38 -20.04
CA SER A 123 7.55 18.21 -19.65
C SER A 123 8.62 17.42 -18.91
N ILE A 124 8.24 16.38 -18.15
CA ILE A 124 9.18 15.55 -17.39
C ILE A 124 9.47 14.20 -18.05
N SER A 125 8.64 13.76 -19.00
CA SER A 125 8.77 12.46 -19.66
C SER A 125 10.16 12.22 -20.25
N SER A 126 10.69 13.16 -21.03
CA SER A 126 12.02 13.03 -21.65
C SER A 126 13.16 12.99 -20.63
N PHE A 127 13.03 13.72 -19.53
CA PHE A 127 14.02 13.70 -18.45
C PHE A 127 14.06 12.32 -17.77
N LEU A 128 12.89 11.73 -17.51
CA LEU A 128 12.78 10.41 -16.92
C LEU A 128 13.25 9.30 -17.87
N ALA A 129 13.03 9.45 -19.17
CA ALA A 129 13.47 8.50 -20.19
C ALA A 129 15.00 8.33 -20.24
N ASN A 130 15.77 9.36 -19.87
CA ASN A 130 17.22 9.25 -19.73
C ASN A 130 17.65 8.36 -18.55
N LYS A 131 16.78 8.12 -17.56
CA LYS A 131 17.07 7.29 -16.38
C LYS A 131 16.50 5.88 -16.48
N GLY A 132 15.37 5.69 -17.14
CA GLY A 132 14.69 4.40 -17.26
C GLY A 132 14.24 4.14 -18.68
N SER A 133 15.17 3.78 -19.55
CA SER A 133 14.91 3.54 -20.97
C SER A 133 14.07 2.28 -21.23
N GLU A 134 13.93 1.41 -20.22
CA GLU A 134 13.07 0.22 -20.26
C GLU A 134 11.58 0.54 -20.04
N ILE A 135 11.26 1.74 -19.55
CA ILE A 135 9.89 2.18 -19.30
C ILE A 135 9.27 2.73 -20.59
N ILE A 136 8.02 2.36 -20.86
CA ILE A 136 7.25 2.92 -21.97
C ILE A 136 6.57 4.20 -21.49
N PHE A 137 7.03 5.36 -21.98
CA PHE A 137 6.46 6.65 -21.61
C PHE A 137 5.18 6.95 -22.41
N VAL A 138 4.18 7.46 -21.71
CA VAL A 138 2.91 7.94 -22.27
C VAL A 138 2.77 9.42 -21.89
N PRO A 139 3.37 10.35 -22.65
CA PRO A 139 3.39 11.76 -22.28
C PRO A 139 1.97 12.34 -22.21
N GLN A 140 1.61 12.93 -21.08
CA GLN A 140 0.29 13.50 -20.83
C GLN A 140 0.28 15.02 -21.00
N LYS A 141 -0.85 15.57 -21.41
CA LYS A 141 -1.11 17.01 -21.35
C LYS A 141 -1.13 17.48 -19.90
N GLU A 142 -0.82 18.74 -19.67
CA GLU A 142 -0.47 19.24 -18.34
C GLU A 142 -1.30 20.45 -17.92
N THR A 143 -1.59 20.52 -16.62
CA THR A 143 -2.10 21.73 -16.00
C THR A 143 -1.02 22.82 -16.01
N PRO A 144 -1.37 24.10 -15.81
CA PRO A 144 -0.37 25.18 -15.70
C PRO A 144 0.65 24.99 -14.57
N SER A 145 0.34 24.17 -13.56
CA SER A 145 1.29 23.81 -12.48
C SER A 145 2.22 22.65 -12.83
N GLY A 146 2.10 22.07 -14.03
CA GLY A 146 2.90 20.93 -14.48
C GLY A 146 2.45 19.59 -13.88
N SER A 147 1.14 19.43 -13.65
CA SER A 147 0.52 18.19 -13.20
C SER A 147 -0.29 17.56 -14.34
N ILE A 148 -0.74 16.31 -14.24
CA ILE A 148 -1.53 15.68 -15.31
C ILE A 148 -2.91 16.36 -15.41
N ALA A 149 -3.28 16.84 -16.60
CA ALA A 149 -4.55 17.54 -16.83
C ALA A 149 -5.75 16.59 -16.96
N LEU A 150 -6.94 17.06 -16.60
CA LEU A 150 -8.20 16.29 -16.63
C LEU A 150 -8.57 15.84 -18.05
N GLU A 151 -8.24 16.64 -19.06
CA GLU A 151 -8.52 16.33 -20.47
C GLU A 151 -7.86 15.02 -20.97
N ASN A 152 -6.91 14.44 -20.24
CA ASN A 152 -6.32 13.15 -20.58
C ASN A 152 -7.21 11.95 -20.20
N LYS A 153 -8.32 12.17 -19.48
CA LYS A 153 -9.18 11.11 -18.91
C LYS A 153 -9.54 10.02 -19.93
N ASP A 154 -10.16 10.39 -21.04
CA ASP A 154 -10.68 9.42 -22.01
C ASP A 154 -9.59 8.54 -22.63
N GLU A 155 -8.41 9.12 -22.86
CA GLU A 155 -7.26 8.38 -23.38
C GLU A 155 -6.67 7.43 -22.33
N LEU A 156 -6.58 7.88 -21.08
CA LEU A 156 -6.13 7.05 -19.96
C LEU A 156 -7.08 5.90 -19.66
N LEU A 157 -8.40 6.12 -19.76
CA LEU A 157 -9.40 5.06 -19.63
C LEU A 157 -9.24 4.01 -20.74
N LYS A 158 -9.15 4.43 -22.01
CA LYS A 158 -8.91 3.51 -23.14
C LYS A 158 -7.59 2.74 -23.00
N LEU A 159 -6.56 3.36 -22.44
CA LEU A 159 -5.29 2.68 -22.19
C LEU A 159 -5.41 1.68 -21.03
N SER A 160 -6.14 2.04 -19.97
CA SER A 160 -6.36 1.17 -18.80
C SER A 160 -7.03 -0.16 -19.16
N GLU A 161 -7.87 -0.19 -20.20
CA GLU A 161 -8.53 -1.42 -20.67
C GLU A 161 -7.53 -2.45 -21.23
N LYS A 162 -6.40 -1.98 -21.76
CA LYS A 162 -5.39 -2.79 -22.46
C LYS A 162 -4.32 -3.37 -21.54
N VAL A 163 -4.30 -2.96 -20.27
CA VAL A 163 -3.32 -3.42 -19.28
C VAL A 163 -3.97 -4.35 -18.25
N ASP A 164 -3.16 -5.02 -17.44
CA ASP A 164 -3.65 -5.94 -16.40
C ASP A 164 -3.97 -5.23 -15.09
N MET A 165 -3.28 -4.12 -14.82
CA MET A 165 -3.43 -3.35 -13.58
C MET A 165 -3.04 -1.89 -13.79
N VAL A 166 -3.65 -1.01 -12.98
CA VAL A 166 -3.31 0.41 -12.92
C VAL A 166 -2.76 0.76 -11.55
N VAL A 167 -1.74 1.61 -11.52
CA VAL A 167 -1.21 2.27 -10.33
C VAL A 167 -1.43 3.77 -10.50
N ILE A 168 -2.08 4.41 -9.53
CA ILE A 168 -2.35 5.86 -9.59
C ILE A 168 -1.93 6.55 -8.30
N GLY A 169 -1.36 7.75 -8.45
CA GLY A 169 -1.14 8.65 -7.31
C GLY A 169 0.30 8.96 -6.91
N PRO A 170 1.34 8.13 -7.17
CA PRO A 170 2.71 8.49 -6.83
C PRO A 170 3.14 9.84 -7.44
N GLY A 171 3.18 10.89 -6.62
CA GLY A 171 3.60 12.23 -7.02
C GLY A 171 2.71 12.92 -8.04
N VAL A 172 1.41 12.60 -8.14
CA VAL A 172 0.48 13.30 -9.06
C VAL A 172 0.17 14.73 -8.62
N SER A 173 0.64 15.16 -7.43
CA SER A 173 0.40 16.47 -6.80
C SER A 173 -1.03 16.67 -6.32
N LEU A 174 -1.23 17.73 -5.52
CA LEU A 174 -2.53 18.13 -4.96
C LEU A 174 -3.26 19.19 -5.81
N ASN A 175 -2.86 19.38 -7.07
CA ASN A 175 -3.59 20.24 -7.99
C ASN A 175 -5.05 19.75 -8.14
N GLU A 176 -6.03 20.64 -7.98
CA GLU A 176 -7.46 20.25 -7.93
C GLU A 176 -7.95 19.54 -9.20
N GLU A 177 -7.52 19.99 -10.39
CA GLU A 177 -7.86 19.36 -11.66
C GLU A 177 -7.27 17.94 -11.75
N THR A 178 -6.02 17.76 -11.33
CA THR A 178 -5.41 16.43 -11.29
C THR A 178 -6.06 15.53 -10.23
N GLN A 179 -6.47 16.08 -9.10
CA GLN A 179 -7.17 15.34 -8.05
C GLN A 179 -8.57 14.90 -8.52
N GLU A 180 -9.25 15.72 -9.32
CA GLU A 180 -10.49 15.36 -10.01
C GLU A 180 -10.27 14.23 -11.01
N LEU A 181 -9.23 14.34 -11.86
CA LEU A 181 -8.84 13.26 -12.76
C LEU A 181 -8.63 11.93 -12.02
N VAL A 182 -7.92 11.95 -10.89
CA VAL A 182 -7.71 10.74 -10.08
C VAL A 182 -9.02 10.13 -9.62
N ARG A 183 -9.97 10.95 -9.13
CA ARG A 183 -11.29 10.48 -8.66
C ARG A 183 -12.10 9.86 -9.79
N GLU A 184 -12.11 10.49 -10.97
CA GLU A 184 -12.84 9.99 -12.14
C GLU A 184 -12.22 8.71 -12.71
N LEU A 185 -10.89 8.63 -12.79
CA LEU A 185 -10.21 7.40 -13.18
C LEU A 185 -10.45 6.28 -12.17
N ALA A 186 -10.39 6.58 -10.87
CA ALA A 186 -10.63 5.60 -9.82
C ALA A 186 -12.09 5.10 -9.81
N SER A 187 -13.08 5.88 -10.25
CA SER A 187 -14.47 5.39 -10.33
C SER A 187 -14.71 4.54 -11.58
N GLU A 188 -14.05 4.83 -12.70
CA GLU A 188 -14.35 4.24 -14.00
C GLU A 188 -13.44 3.07 -14.40
N ILE A 189 -12.18 3.01 -13.94
CA ILE A 189 -11.25 1.93 -14.28
C ILE A 189 -11.76 0.58 -13.75
N GLN A 190 -12.05 -0.37 -14.64
CA GLN A 190 -12.55 -1.70 -14.29
C GLN A 190 -11.45 -2.77 -14.08
N LYS A 191 -10.18 -2.36 -14.04
CA LYS A 191 -9.03 -3.23 -13.74
C LYS A 191 -8.64 -3.17 -12.26
N PRO A 192 -7.87 -4.15 -11.75
CA PRO A 192 -7.16 -4.00 -10.49
C PRO A 192 -6.47 -2.64 -10.39
N LEU A 193 -6.67 -1.94 -9.28
CA LEU A 193 -6.18 -0.58 -9.06
C LEU A 193 -5.40 -0.48 -7.75
N LEU A 194 -4.17 0.01 -7.80
CA LEU A 194 -3.41 0.41 -6.61
C LEU A 194 -3.37 1.92 -6.53
N ILE A 195 -3.74 2.46 -5.37
CA ILE A 195 -3.77 3.89 -5.11
C ILE A 195 -2.78 4.20 -3.98
N ASP A 196 -1.80 5.07 -4.27
CA ASP A 196 -0.77 5.49 -3.32
C ASP A 196 -0.61 7.02 -3.29
N GLY A 197 0.02 7.54 -2.25
CA GLY A 197 0.45 8.95 -2.16
C GLY A 197 -0.68 9.96 -2.37
N ASP A 198 -0.46 10.91 -3.27
CA ASP A 198 -1.44 11.96 -3.58
C ASP A 198 -2.76 11.39 -4.15
N GLY A 199 -2.74 10.17 -4.69
CA GLY A 199 -3.95 9.48 -5.10
C GLY A 199 -4.83 9.06 -3.92
N ILE A 200 -4.22 8.69 -2.79
CA ILE A 200 -4.95 8.42 -1.54
C ILE A 200 -5.59 9.72 -1.03
N THR A 201 -4.86 10.82 -1.11
CA THR A 201 -5.39 12.14 -0.73
C THR A 201 -6.60 12.53 -1.59
N ALA A 202 -6.58 12.21 -2.89
CA ALA A 202 -7.71 12.46 -3.79
C ALA A 202 -8.97 11.67 -3.38
N ILE A 203 -8.84 10.36 -3.14
CA ILE A 203 -9.97 9.47 -2.80
C ILE A 203 -10.43 9.63 -1.36
N ALA A 204 -9.59 10.17 -0.45
CA ALA A 204 -9.99 10.45 0.92
C ALA A 204 -11.08 11.53 0.99
N ARG A 205 -11.21 12.38 -0.04
CA ARG A 205 -12.31 13.36 -0.16
C ARG A 205 -13.66 12.72 -0.46
N ASP A 206 -13.65 11.58 -1.16
CA ASP A 206 -14.86 10.80 -1.46
C ASP A 206 -14.54 9.30 -1.51
N THR A 207 -14.65 8.65 -0.35
CA THR A 207 -14.36 7.21 -0.22
C THR A 207 -15.45 6.33 -0.83
N GLU A 208 -16.63 6.88 -1.16
CA GLU A 208 -17.69 6.13 -1.84
C GLU A 208 -17.26 5.65 -3.23
N ILE A 209 -16.32 6.37 -3.86
CA ILE A 209 -15.68 5.95 -5.11
C ILE A 209 -15.12 4.53 -4.93
N ILE A 210 -14.36 4.30 -3.87
CA ILE A 210 -13.72 3.00 -3.62
C ILE A 210 -14.75 1.94 -3.25
N LYS A 211 -15.71 2.28 -2.37
CA LYS A 211 -16.76 1.33 -1.94
C LYS A 211 -17.58 0.76 -3.10
N LYS A 212 -17.82 1.56 -4.14
CA LYS A 212 -18.62 1.19 -5.31
C LYS A 212 -17.83 0.40 -6.36
N ARG A 213 -16.50 0.34 -6.25
CA ARG A 213 -15.67 -0.41 -7.20
C ARG A 213 -15.94 -1.91 -7.07
N LYS A 214 -16.09 -2.56 -8.23
CA LYS A 214 -16.19 -4.02 -8.34
C LYS A 214 -14.82 -4.67 -8.55
N ALA A 215 -13.94 -3.99 -9.26
CA ALA A 215 -12.57 -4.45 -9.48
C ALA A 215 -11.74 -4.34 -8.20
N LYS A 216 -10.75 -5.22 -8.05
CA LYS A 216 -9.88 -5.25 -6.87
C LYS A 216 -9.17 -3.92 -6.68
N THR A 217 -9.12 -3.45 -5.44
CA THR A 217 -8.48 -2.17 -5.09
C THR A 217 -7.51 -2.38 -3.95
N ILE A 218 -6.31 -1.82 -4.08
CA ILE A 218 -5.26 -1.81 -3.06
C ILE A 218 -4.98 -0.36 -2.69
N LEU A 219 -5.00 -0.04 -1.40
CA LEU A 219 -4.57 1.26 -0.87
C LEU A 219 -3.30 1.04 -0.05
N THR A 220 -2.33 1.94 -0.17
CA THR A 220 -1.05 1.84 0.57
C THR A 220 -0.82 3.02 1.53
N PRO A 221 -1.76 3.36 2.43
CA PRO A 221 -1.66 4.55 3.25
C PRO A 221 -0.54 4.44 4.30
N HIS A 222 0.18 5.53 4.54
CA HIS A 222 0.83 5.75 5.84
C HIS A 222 -0.21 6.26 6.87
N HIS A 223 0.17 6.41 8.14
CA HIS A 223 -0.75 6.79 9.22
C HIS A 223 -1.51 8.11 8.95
N GLY A 224 -0.84 9.16 8.47
CA GLY A 224 -1.51 10.40 8.05
C GLY A 224 -2.48 10.24 6.86
N GLU A 225 -2.18 9.40 5.87
CA GLU A 225 -3.12 9.08 4.78
C GLU A 225 -4.32 8.28 5.28
N MET A 226 -4.10 7.32 6.18
CA MET A 226 -5.15 6.56 6.85
C MET A 226 -6.06 7.47 7.68
N SER A 227 -5.49 8.47 8.36
CA SER A 227 -6.24 9.51 9.08
C SER A 227 -7.16 10.29 8.15
N ARG A 228 -6.69 10.65 6.93
CA ARG A 228 -7.55 11.30 5.93
C ARG A 228 -8.69 10.41 5.46
N ILE A 229 -8.41 9.12 5.19
CA ILE A 229 -9.43 8.14 4.77
C ILE A 229 -10.51 7.97 5.85
N THR A 230 -10.07 7.74 7.09
CA THR A 230 -10.95 7.36 8.21
C THR A 230 -11.56 8.55 8.94
N LYS A 231 -11.03 9.76 8.72
CA LYS A 231 -11.33 11.00 9.48
C LYS A 231 -11.07 10.85 10.99
N MET A 232 -10.18 9.93 11.37
CA MET A 232 -9.73 9.73 12.74
C MET A 232 -8.41 10.43 13.00
N GLU A 233 -8.17 10.81 14.25
CA GLU A 233 -6.87 11.34 14.65
C GLU A 233 -5.80 10.24 14.61
N ILE A 234 -4.57 10.59 14.22
CA ILE A 234 -3.46 9.63 14.11
C ILE A 234 -3.23 8.89 15.43
N GLY A 235 -3.38 9.57 16.57
CA GLY A 235 -3.24 8.97 17.90
C GLY A 235 -4.26 7.86 18.18
N GLU A 236 -5.49 8.01 17.71
CA GLU A 236 -6.55 7.00 17.85
C GLU A 236 -6.29 5.79 16.96
N ILE A 237 -5.81 6.05 15.73
CA ILE A 237 -5.39 5.00 14.80
C ILE A 237 -4.26 4.18 15.41
N ASN A 238 -3.24 4.83 15.97
CA ASN A 238 -2.08 4.16 16.56
C ASN A 238 -2.42 3.21 17.72
N LYS A 239 -3.40 3.60 18.54
CA LYS A 239 -3.91 2.80 19.66
C LYS A 239 -4.59 1.51 19.20
N ASN A 240 -5.32 1.56 18.09
CA ASN A 240 -6.19 0.47 17.64
C ASN A 240 -5.90 0.06 16.17
N ARG A 241 -4.63 0.04 15.76
CA ARG A 241 -4.21 -0.11 14.35
C ARG A 241 -4.86 -1.30 13.62
N ILE A 242 -4.91 -2.46 14.26
CA ILE A 242 -5.47 -3.68 13.67
C ILE A 242 -6.98 -3.54 13.47
N GLU A 243 -7.71 -3.07 14.49
CA GLU A 243 -9.16 -2.90 14.40
C GLU A 243 -9.53 -1.85 13.36
N VAL A 244 -8.84 -0.70 13.37
CA VAL A 244 -9.04 0.37 12.38
C VAL A 244 -8.78 -0.15 10.97
N LEU A 245 -7.70 -0.91 10.77
CA LEU A 245 -7.40 -1.53 9.47
C LEU A 245 -8.51 -2.49 9.02
N GLN A 246 -8.87 -3.46 9.87
CA GLN A 246 -9.90 -4.46 9.55
C GLN A 246 -11.25 -3.82 9.22
N ARG A 247 -11.66 -2.81 10.02
CA ARG A 247 -12.88 -2.06 9.77
C ARG A 247 -12.80 -1.31 8.45
N THR A 248 -11.71 -0.56 8.21
CA THR A 248 -11.56 0.28 7.00
C THR A 248 -11.49 -0.58 5.74
N ALA A 249 -10.74 -1.68 5.76
CA ALA A 249 -10.65 -2.61 4.63
C ALA A 249 -12.02 -3.21 4.27
N LYS A 250 -12.79 -3.60 5.29
CA LYS A 250 -14.17 -4.10 5.12
C LYS A 250 -15.11 -3.03 4.59
N GLU A 251 -15.09 -1.83 5.16
CA GLU A 251 -15.96 -0.72 4.76
C GLU A 251 -15.69 -0.25 3.33
N LEU A 252 -14.42 -0.23 2.91
CA LEU A 252 -14.01 0.15 1.57
C LEU A 252 -14.06 -1.00 0.56
N ASN A 253 -14.25 -2.24 1.02
CA ASN A 253 -14.10 -3.44 0.19
C ASN A 253 -12.77 -3.45 -0.59
N ALA A 254 -11.69 -3.06 0.09
CA ALA A 254 -10.37 -2.88 -0.48
C ALA A 254 -9.30 -3.54 0.38
N ILE A 255 -8.20 -3.95 -0.25
CA ILE A 255 -6.99 -4.38 0.45
C ILE A 255 -6.25 -3.13 0.90
N ILE A 256 -5.83 -3.07 2.16
CA ILE A 256 -5.10 -1.94 2.70
C ILE A 256 -3.75 -2.41 3.23
N VAL A 257 -2.67 -1.80 2.74
CA VAL A 257 -1.32 -1.94 3.28
C VAL A 257 -1.02 -0.70 4.12
N LEU A 258 -1.31 -0.78 5.41
CA LEU A 258 -1.02 0.30 6.36
C LEU A 258 0.48 0.33 6.66
N LYS A 259 1.17 1.30 6.04
CA LYS A 259 2.63 1.45 6.12
C LYS A 259 3.06 1.88 7.52
N GLY A 260 4.04 1.17 8.06
CA GLY A 260 4.71 1.45 9.33
C GLY A 260 5.98 0.62 9.45
N ALA A 261 6.72 0.78 10.56
CA ALA A 261 7.93 -0.02 10.81
C ALA A 261 7.65 -1.52 10.64
N HIS A 262 6.55 -1.99 11.22
CA HIS A 262 5.89 -3.22 10.81
C HIS A 262 4.57 -2.86 10.12
N SER A 263 4.49 -3.18 8.84
CA SER A 263 3.29 -2.90 8.05
C SER A 263 2.21 -3.92 8.33
N LEU A 264 0.96 -3.47 8.33
CA LEU A 264 -0.22 -4.31 8.48
C LEU A 264 -0.95 -4.42 7.14
N ILE A 265 -1.43 -5.61 6.80
CA ILE A 265 -2.21 -5.86 5.58
C ILE A 265 -3.58 -6.39 6.01
N GLY A 266 -4.65 -5.81 5.47
CA GLY A 266 -6.04 -6.15 5.80
C GLY A 266 -7.01 -5.95 4.67
#